data_AF-A0A7L4A0I6-F1
#
_entry.id   AF-A0A7L4A0I6-F1
#
_cell.length_a   1.000
_cell.length_b   1.000
_cell.length_c   1.000
_cell.angle_alpha   90.00
_cell.angle_beta   90.00
_cell.angle_gamma   90.00
#
_symmetry.space_group_name_H-M   'P 1'
#
loop_
_entity.id
_entity.type
_entity.pdbx_description
1 polymer ?
#
loop_
_entity_poly.entity_id
_entity_poly.type
_entity_poly.pdbx_seq_one_letter_code
_entity_poly.pdbx_strand_id
1 'polypeptide(L)'
;QPAAMVQCTQGTIQAAPNFDAGRDAEILRKAMKGFGTDEQAIINVVANRSNDQRQKIKAAFKTMYGKDLIKDLKSELSGNVEELILALFMPSTYYDAWSLRHAMKGAGTQERVLIEILCTRTNQEIREIVNCYKSEFGRDIEQDIRADTSGHFERLLISMCQ
;
A
#
# COMPACT_ATOMS: atom_id res chain seq x y z
N GLN A 1 34.86 -11.57 -14.16
CA GLN A 1 33.66 -10.76 -13.89
C GLN A 1 33.52 -10.61 -12.39
N PRO A 2 33.44 -9.40 -11.81
CA PRO A 2 33.09 -9.30 -10.40
C PRO A 2 31.63 -9.70 -10.23
N ALA A 3 31.37 -10.62 -9.31
CA ALA A 3 30.03 -10.99 -8.89
C ALA A 3 29.32 -9.72 -8.39
N ALA A 4 28.16 -9.40 -8.96
CA ALA A 4 27.32 -8.34 -8.43
C ALA A 4 26.98 -8.70 -6.98
N MET A 5 27.44 -7.89 -6.03
CA MET A 5 27.00 -8.02 -4.65
C MET A 5 25.51 -7.73 -4.63
N VAL A 6 24.69 -8.74 -4.34
CA VAL A 6 23.28 -8.53 -4.01
C VAL A 6 23.27 -7.75 -2.70
N GLN A 7 23.07 -6.44 -2.79
CA GLN A 7 22.91 -5.61 -1.62
C GLN A 7 21.53 -5.94 -1.04
N CYS A 8 21.50 -6.84 -0.05
CA CYS A 8 20.29 -7.14 0.70
C CYS A 8 19.88 -5.90 1.49
N THR A 9 18.87 -5.18 1.02
CA THR A 9 18.19 -4.17 1.82
C THR A 9 17.39 -4.89 2.91
N GLN A 10 17.66 -4.56 4.18
CA GLN A 10 16.93 -5.15 5.31
C GLN A 10 15.86 -4.15 5.80
N GLY A 11 14.59 -4.51 5.62
CA GLY A 11 13.47 -3.71 6.12
C GLY A 11 13.42 -3.64 7.65
N THR A 12 12.81 -2.57 8.19
CA THR A 12 12.69 -2.35 9.64
C THR A 12 11.57 -3.15 10.29
N ILE A 13 10.48 -3.42 9.55
CA ILE A 13 9.39 -4.28 10.00
C ILE A 13 9.62 -5.69 9.48
N GLN A 14 9.80 -6.63 10.40
CA GLN A 14 9.93 -8.05 10.13
C GLN A 14 8.64 -8.78 10.49
N ALA A 15 8.45 -9.98 9.93
CA ALA A 15 7.31 -10.81 10.31
C ALA A 15 7.38 -11.15 11.81
N ALA A 16 6.29 -10.91 12.54
CA ALA A 16 6.23 -11.24 13.96
C ALA A 16 6.34 -12.77 14.15
N PRO A 17 7.22 -13.26 15.05
CA PRO A 17 7.27 -14.67 15.39
C PRO A 17 5.99 -15.09 16.13
N ASN A 18 5.58 -16.36 15.99
CA ASN A 18 4.39 -16.92 16.64
C ASN A 18 3.10 -16.12 16.35
N PHE A 19 2.96 -15.63 15.12
CA PHE A 19 1.82 -14.80 14.71
C PHE A 19 0.49 -15.54 14.73
N ASP A 20 -0.51 -14.91 15.35
CA ASP A 20 -1.92 -15.32 15.36
C ASP A 20 -2.80 -14.18 14.84
N ALA A 21 -3.33 -14.36 13.63
CA ALA A 21 -4.20 -13.39 12.99
C ALA A 21 -5.53 -13.16 13.74
N GLY A 22 -6.07 -14.20 14.37
CA GLY A 22 -7.32 -14.12 15.13
C GLY A 22 -7.14 -13.32 16.41
N ARG A 23 -5.99 -13.49 17.07
CA ARG A 23 -5.65 -12.70 18.26
C ARG A 23 -5.51 -11.21 17.95
N ASP A 24 -4.82 -10.87 16.87
CA ASP A 24 -4.68 -9.48 16.43
C ASP A 24 -6.01 -8.88 15.96
N ALA A 25 -6.85 -9.66 15.26
CA ALA A 25 -8.20 -9.24 14.90
C ALA A 25 -9.05 -8.92 16.15
N GLU A 26 -8.92 -9.70 17.22
CA GLU A 26 -9.60 -9.43 18.49
C GLU A 26 -9.10 -8.15 19.16
N ILE A 27 -7.79 -7.90 19.14
CA ILE A 27 -7.19 -6.66 19.67
C ILE A 27 -7.75 -5.45 18.91
N LEU A 28 -7.72 -5.49 17.58
CA LEU A 28 -8.26 -4.41 16.75
C LEU A 28 -9.77 -4.21 16.98
N ARG A 29 -10.53 -5.31 17.09
CA ARG A 29 -11.97 -5.23 17.37
C ARG A 29 -12.28 -4.57 18.70
N LYS A 30 -11.47 -4.84 19.74
CA LYS A 30 -11.60 -4.24 21.07
C LYS A 30 -11.20 -2.77 21.05
N ALA A 31 -10.13 -2.43 20.34
CA ALA A 31 -9.65 -1.04 20.21
C ALA A 31 -10.68 -0.11 19.56
N MET A 32 -11.52 -0.65 18.68
CA MET A 32 -12.60 0.05 17.97
C MET A 32 -14.00 -0.19 18.60
N LYS A 33 -14.09 -0.58 19.88
CA LYS A 33 -15.38 -0.87 20.53
C LYS A 33 -15.70 0.15 21.60
N GLY A 34 -16.85 0.80 21.47
CA GLY A 34 -17.39 1.69 22.49
C GLY A 34 -17.31 3.14 22.04
N PHE A 35 -17.22 4.06 22.98
CA PHE A 35 -17.03 5.47 22.69
C PHE A 35 -15.54 5.79 22.66
N GLY A 36 -15.06 6.32 21.54
CA GLY A 36 -13.64 6.59 21.28
C GLY A 36 -12.88 5.37 20.76
N THR A 37 -11.59 5.58 20.46
CA THR A 37 -10.72 4.62 19.80
C THR A 37 -9.41 4.46 20.58
N ASP A 38 -8.98 3.22 20.83
CA ASP A 38 -7.62 2.94 21.34
C ASP A 38 -6.62 2.94 20.18
N GLU A 39 -6.22 4.14 19.75
CA GLU A 39 -5.27 4.33 18.64
C GLU A 39 -3.92 3.66 18.92
N GLN A 40 -3.48 3.64 20.17
CA GLN A 40 -2.20 3.04 20.53
C GLN A 40 -2.20 1.52 20.34
N ALA A 41 -3.30 0.84 20.68
CA ALA A 41 -3.46 -0.59 20.40
C ALA A 41 -3.45 -0.88 18.89
N ILE A 42 -4.11 -0.04 18.08
CA ILE A 42 -4.10 -0.14 16.62
C ILE A 42 -2.68 0.03 16.08
N ILE A 43 -1.98 1.10 16.47
CA ILE A 43 -0.60 1.38 16.07
C ILE A 43 0.32 0.22 16.46
N ASN A 44 0.20 -0.30 17.68
CA ASN A 44 1.04 -1.40 18.17
C ASN A 44 0.87 -2.67 17.34
N VAL A 45 -0.35 -3.01 16.91
CA VAL A 45 -0.57 -4.15 16.01
C VAL A 45 0.02 -3.84 14.63
N VAL A 46 -0.35 -2.72 14.01
CA VAL A 46 0.01 -2.43 12.63
C VAL A 46 1.52 -2.26 12.46
N ALA A 47 2.18 -1.52 13.35
CA ALA A 47 3.62 -1.24 13.29
C ALA A 47 4.51 -2.48 13.52
N ASN A 48 3.96 -3.56 14.12
CA ASN A 48 4.71 -4.76 14.48
C ASN A 48 4.27 -6.01 13.69
N ARG A 49 3.61 -5.84 12.54
CA ARG A 49 3.21 -6.94 11.65
C ARG A 49 3.64 -6.65 10.23
N SER A 50 4.16 -7.68 9.54
CA SER A 50 4.47 -7.56 8.12
C SER A 50 3.20 -7.34 7.30
N ASN A 51 3.34 -6.86 6.06
CA ASN A 51 2.18 -6.64 5.18
C ASN A 51 1.37 -7.93 4.98
N ASP A 52 2.05 -9.06 4.76
CA ASP A 52 1.42 -10.39 4.66
C ASP A 52 0.61 -10.75 5.91
N GLN A 53 1.15 -10.48 7.09
CA GLN A 53 0.43 -10.69 8.35
C GLN A 53 -0.78 -9.77 8.46
N ARG A 54 -0.68 -8.51 8.03
CA ARG A 54 -1.80 -7.57 7.97
C ARG A 54 -2.90 -8.05 7.02
N GLN A 55 -2.56 -8.65 5.87
CA GLN A 55 -3.56 -9.27 5.00
C GLN A 55 -4.28 -10.45 5.68
N LYS A 56 -3.54 -11.29 6.42
CA LYS A 56 -4.11 -12.38 7.22
C LYS A 56 -5.03 -11.86 8.34
N ILE A 57 -4.67 -10.75 8.99
CA ILE A 57 -5.51 -10.08 9.99
C ILE A 57 -6.82 -9.60 9.36
N LYS A 58 -6.77 -8.94 8.18
CA LYS A 58 -7.99 -8.52 7.45
C LYS A 58 -8.92 -9.70 7.19
N ALA A 59 -8.37 -10.82 6.70
CA ALA A 59 -9.14 -12.03 6.43
C ALA A 59 -9.74 -12.62 7.73
N ALA A 60 -8.94 -12.74 8.79
CA ALA A 60 -9.40 -13.24 10.09
C ALA A 60 -10.51 -12.37 10.69
N PHE A 61 -10.36 -11.05 10.64
CA PHE A 61 -11.37 -10.10 11.11
C PHE A 61 -12.70 -10.25 10.36
N LYS A 62 -12.64 -10.42 9.03
CA LYS A 62 -13.84 -10.68 8.23
C LYS A 62 -14.51 -11.99 8.61
N THR A 63 -13.74 -13.07 8.78
CA THR A 63 -14.27 -14.39 9.16
C THR A 63 -14.88 -14.38 10.56
N MET A 64 -14.24 -13.74 11.53
CA MET A 64 -14.67 -13.76 12.94
C MET A 64 -15.87 -12.85 13.21
N TYR A 65 -15.95 -11.71 12.53
CA TYR A 65 -16.93 -10.66 12.85
C TYR A 65 -17.88 -10.31 11.71
N GLY A 66 -17.67 -10.86 10.51
CA GLY A 66 -18.46 -10.52 9.32
C GLY A 66 -18.24 -9.10 8.79
N LYS A 67 -17.30 -8.35 9.38
CA LYS A 67 -17.06 -6.93 9.09
C LYS A 67 -15.83 -6.69 8.22
N ASP A 68 -15.79 -5.53 7.59
CA ASP A 68 -14.61 -5.07 6.84
C ASP A 68 -13.71 -4.25 7.76
N LEU A 69 -12.52 -4.77 8.05
CA LEU A 69 -11.55 -4.13 8.94
C LEU A 69 -11.13 -2.73 8.45
N ILE A 70 -10.96 -2.54 7.14
CA ILE A 70 -10.53 -1.27 6.56
C ILE A 70 -11.63 -0.23 6.71
N LYS A 71 -12.89 -0.65 6.50
CA LYS A 71 -14.04 0.23 6.71
C LYS A 71 -14.19 0.63 8.17
N ASP A 72 -14.05 -0.32 9.10
CA ASP A 72 -14.13 -0.05 10.54
C ASP A 72 -12.99 0.89 10.97
N LEU A 73 -11.73 0.64 10.55
CA LEU A 73 -10.61 1.55 10.86
C LEU A 73 -10.83 2.97 10.31
N LYS A 74 -11.39 3.08 9.11
CA LYS A 74 -11.71 4.37 8.49
C LYS A 74 -12.77 5.16 9.25
N SER A 75 -13.72 4.50 9.92
CA SER A 75 -14.73 5.20 10.72
C SER A 75 -14.24 5.62 12.10
N GLU A 76 -13.14 5.03 12.58
CA GLU A 76 -12.64 5.19 13.96
C GLU A 76 -11.39 6.09 14.05
N LEU A 77 -10.69 6.30 12.93
CA LEU A 77 -9.49 7.12 12.83
C LEU A 77 -9.75 8.39 11.99
N SER A 78 -8.88 9.38 12.12
CA SER A 78 -8.90 10.57 11.25
C SER A 78 -7.50 11.11 10.94
N GLY A 79 -7.41 11.95 9.91
CA GLY A 79 -6.18 12.66 9.54
C GLY A 79 -5.02 11.75 9.15
N ASN A 80 -3.80 12.16 9.49
CA ASN A 80 -2.58 11.47 9.03
C ASN A 80 -2.45 10.04 9.60
N VAL A 81 -2.99 9.78 10.79
CA VAL A 81 -2.97 8.44 11.39
C VAL A 81 -3.89 7.50 10.62
N GLU A 82 -5.09 7.95 10.25
CA GLU A 82 -5.99 7.18 9.37
C GLU A 82 -5.29 6.84 8.06
N GLU A 83 -4.76 7.86 7.36
CA GLU A 83 -4.12 7.68 6.06
C GLU A 83 -2.97 6.66 6.12
N LEU A 84 -2.08 6.80 7.11
CA LEU A 84 -0.94 5.90 7.29
C LEU A 84 -1.40 4.46 7.62
N ILE A 85 -2.35 4.29 8.53
CA ILE A 85 -2.82 2.97 8.93
C ILE A 85 -3.49 2.26 7.76
N LEU A 86 -4.34 2.96 7.00
CA LEU A 86 -5.00 2.39 5.82
C LEU A 86 -3.98 2.02 4.74
N ALA A 87 -2.98 2.88 4.47
CA ALA A 87 -1.89 2.60 3.55
C ALA A 87 -1.09 1.34 3.96
N LEU A 88 -0.79 1.19 5.25
CA LEU A 88 -0.05 0.02 5.77
C LEU A 88 -0.79 -1.31 5.60
N PHE A 89 -2.11 -1.29 5.39
CA PHE A 89 -2.93 -2.47 5.09
C PHE A 89 -3.10 -2.75 3.58
N MET A 90 -2.59 -1.90 2.71
CA MET A 90 -2.58 -2.15 1.26
C MET A 90 -1.42 -3.08 0.90
N PRO A 91 -1.63 -4.11 0.04
CA PRO A 91 -0.51 -4.84 -0.55
C PRO A 91 0.46 -3.88 -1.24
N SER A 92 1.76 -4.12 -1.15
CA SER A 92 2.79 -3.16 -1.61
C SER A 92 2.59 -2.74 -3.07
N THR A 93 2.40 -3.70 -3.98
CA THR A 93 2.15 -3.44 -5.40
C THR A 93 0.88 -2.64 -5.63
N TYR A 94 -0.18 -2.93 -4.87
CA TYR A 94 -1.43 -2.17 -4.95
C TYR A 94 -1.25 -0.74 -4.44
N TYR A 95 -0.48 -0.54 -3.38
CA TYR A 95 -0.17 0.79 -2.85
C TYR A 95 0.58 1.65 -3.88
N ASP A 96 1.56 1.09 -4.58
CA ASP A 96 2.27 1.78 -5.66
C ASP A 96 1.29 2.15 -6.81
N ALA A 97 0.46 1.21 -7.26
CA ALA A 97 -0.54 1.46 -8.29
C ALA A 97 -1.57 2.53 -7.86
N TRP A 98 -2.06 2.45 -6.62
CA TRP A 98 -2.99 3.42 -6.03
C TRP A 98 -2.37 4.81 -5.91
N SER A 99 -1.08 4.89 -5.55
CA SER A 99 -0.34 6.16 -5.43
C SER A 99 -0.15 6.81 -6.79
N LEU A 100 0.22 6.04 -7.81
CA LEU A 100 0.31 6.54 -9.19
C LEU A 100 -1.04 7.04 -9.69
N ARG A 101 -2.13 6.31 -9.39
CA ARG A 101 -3.48 6.73 -9.74
C ARG A 101 -3.85 8.05 -9.07
N HIS A 102 -3.58 8.18 -7.78
CA HIS A 102 -3.89 9.40 -7.02
C HIS A 102 -3.04 10.59 -7.47
N ALA A 103 -1.78 10.36 -7.85
CA ALA A 103 -0.88 11.38 -8.34
C ALA A 103 -1.30 11.99 -9.69
N MET A 104 -1.98 11.21 -10.53
CA MET A 104 -2.51 11.65 -11.84
C MET A 104 -4.00 11.99 -11.82
N LYS A 105 -4.71 11.74 -10.71
CA LYS A 105 -6.15 11.99 -10.63
C LYS A 105 -6.41 13.41 -10.13
N GLY A 106 -6.95 14.26 -11.00
CA GLY A 106 -7.52 15.55 -10.62
C GLY A 106 -6.93 16.70 -11.43
N ALA A 107 -6.94 17.90 -10.86
CA ALA A 107 -6.31 19.06 -11.47
C ALA A 107 -4.82 19.09 -11.11
N GLY A 108 -3.96 19.05 -12.14
CA GLY A 108 -2.52 18.96 -11.98
C GLY A 108 -2.05 17.54 -11.70
N THR A 109 -0.73 17.38 -11.64
CA THR A 109 -0.05 16.08 -11.51
C THR A 109 0.96 16.16 -10.38
N GLN A 110 1.09 15.12 -9.56
CA GLN A 110 2.13 15.04 -8.53
C GLN A 110 3.36 14.32 -9.08
N GLU A 111 4.16 14.99 -9.91
CA GLU A 111 5.24 14.36 -10.68
C GLU A 111 6.29 13.69 -9.80
N ARG A 112 6.48 14.19 -8.57
CA ARG A 112 7.40 13.60 -7.59
C ARG A 112 7.04 12.15 -7.26
N VAL A 113 5.76 11.81 -7.17
CA VAL A 113 5.30 10.43 -6.88
C VAL A 113 5.59 9.53 -8.07
N LEU A 114 5.36 10.01 -9.29
CA LEU A 114 5.65 9.27 -10.52
C LEU A 114 7.15 8.97 -10.63
N ILE A 115 7.99 9.99 -10.41
CA ILE A 115 9.45 9.85 -10.42
C ILE A 115 9.90 8.87 -9.34
N GLU A 116 9.43 9.02 -8.10
CA GLU A 116 9.85 8.17 -7.00
C GLU A 116 9.55 6.70 -7.27
N ILE A 117 8.31 6.37 -7.63
CA ILE A 117 7.93 4.97 -7.85
C ILE A 117 8.62 4.42 -9.09
N LEU A 118 8.48 5.10 -10.24
CA LEU A 118 8.97 4.55 -11.50
C LEU A 118 10.50 4.44 -11.52
N CYS A 119 11.24 5.37 -10.90
CA CYS A 119 12.72 5.37 -10.94
C CYS A 119 13.37 4.47 -9.88
N THR A 120 12.64 3.97 -8.89
CA THR A 120 13.22 3.19 -7.79
C THR A 120 12.76 1.74 -7.74
N ARG A 121 11.69 1.38 -8.45
CA ARG A 121 11.25 -0.02 -8.57
C ARG A 121 12.07 -0.75 -9.63
N THR A 122 12.26 -2.04 -9.40
CA THR A 122 12.85 -2.95 -10.38
C THR A 122 11.91 -3.17 -11.56
N ASN A 123 12.44 -3.60 -12.71
CA ASN A 123 11.61 -3.90 -13.89
C ASN A 123 10.51 -4.94 -13.61
N GLN A 124 10.77 -5.88 -12.69
CA GLN A 124 9.78 -6.87 -12.31
C GLN A 124 8.64 -6.23 -11.51
N GLU A 125 8.96 -5.42 -10.51
CA GLU A 125 7.97 -4.68 -9.72
C GLU A 125 7.15 -3.72 -10.60
N ILE A 126 7.77 -3.04 -11.56
CA ILE A 126 7.05 -2.17 -12.51
C ILE A 126 6.01 -2.96 -13.30
N ARG A 127 6.35 -4.13 -13.84
CA ARG A 127 5.37 -4.98 -14.56
C ARG A 127 4.22 -5.41 -13.67
N GLU A 128 4.52 -5.73 -12.41
CA GLU A 128 3.49 -6.08 -11.42
C GLU A 128 2.59 -4.88 -11.11
N ILE A 129 3.15 -3.68 -10.99
CA ILE A 129 2.40 -2.42 -10.80
C ILE A 129 1.50 -2.14 -12.00
N VAL A 130 2.02 -2.24 -13.23
CA VAL A 130 1.25 -2.03 -14.47
C VAL A 130 0.06 -2.99 -14.54
N ASN A 131 0.29 -4.27 -14.25
CA ASN A 131 -0.77 -5.28 -14.24
C ASN A 131 -1.81 -5.01 -13.14
N CYS A 132 -1.34 -4.67 -11.93
CA CYS A 132 -2.20 -4.35 -10.80
C CYS A 132 -3.05 -3.10 -11.07
N TYR A 133 -2.46 -2.04 -11.64
CA TYR A 133 -3.16 -0.82 -12.03
C TYR A 133 -4.30 -1.12 -13.00
N LYS A 134 -4.03 -1.96 -14.00
CA LYS A 134 -5.04 -2.39 -14.97
C LYS A 134 -6.15 -3.22 -14.35
N SER A 135 -5.83 -4.18 -13.49
CA SER A 135 -6.83 -5.05 -12.86
C SER A 135 -7.71 -4.31 -11.86
N GLU A 136 -7.13 -3.41 -11.07
CA GLU A 136 -7.82 -2.74 -9.96
C GLU A 136 -8.61 -1.51 -10.41
N PHE A 137 -8.10 -0.77 -11.41
CA PHE A 137 -8.73 0.48 -11.86
C PHE A 137 -9.36 0.38 -13.25
N GLY A 138 -9.12 -0.70 -13.99
CA GLY A 138 -9.62 -0.85 -15.36
C GLY A 138 -9.04 0.17 -16.34
N ARG A 139 -7.83 0.67 -16.04
CA ARG A 139 -7.16 1.74 -16.81
C ARG A 139 -5.78 1.31 -17.26
N ASP A 140 -5.32 1.94 -18.32
CA ASP A 140 -3.97 1.77 -18.82
C ASP A 140 -3.07 2.87 -18.24
N ILE A 141 -2.04 2.49 -17.50
CA ILE A 141 -1.15 3.44 -16.84
C ILE A 141 -0.37 4.30 -17.84
N GLU A 142 0.02 3.75 -18.98
CA GLU A 142 0.70 4.54 -20.02
C GLU A 142 -0.23 5.58 -20.62
N GLN A 143 -1.52 5.24 -20.82
CA GLN A 143 -2.51 6.22 -21.30
C GLN A 143 -2.73 7.34 -20.28
N ASP A 144 -2.79 7.01 -19.00
CA ASP A 144 -2.92 8.01 -17.93
C ASP A 144 -1.67 8.92 -17.88
N ILE A 145 -0.46 8.36 -17.98
CA ILE A 145 0.78 9.16 -18.04
C ILE A 145 0.79 10.10 -19.25
N ARG A 146 0.36 9.65 -20.43
CA ARG A 146 0.26 10.50 -21.63
C ARG A 146 -0.78 11.61 -21.49
N ALA A 147 -1.83 11.38 -20.71
CA ALA A 147 -2.86 12.39 -20.49
C ALA A 147 -2.42 13.49 -19.50
N ASP A 148 -1.57 13.13 -18.54
CA ASP A 148 -1.21 13.99 -17.40
C ASP A 148 0.23 14.53 -17.41
N THR A 149 1.03 14.15 -18.42
CA THR A 149 2.41 14.64 -18.60
C THR A 149 2.68 15.04 -20.05
N SER A 150 3.84 15.64 -20.33
CA SER A 150 4.20 16.02 -21.71
C SER A 150 5.71 16.03 -21.97
N GLY A 151 6.08 16.12 -23.25
CA GLY A 151 7.45 16.36 -23.69
C GLY A 151 8.42 15.22 -23.36
N HIS A 152 9.66 15.56 -23.03
CA HIS A 152 10.69 14.56 -22.70
C HIS A 152 10.37 13.80 -21.41
N PHE A 153 9.69 14.45 -20.48
CA PHE A 153 9.30 13.85 -19.21
C PHE A 153 8.32 12.69 -19.43
N GLU A 154 7.25 12.91 -20.19
CA GLU A 154 6.30 11.86 -20.61
C GLU A 154 7.02 10.68 -21.24
N ARG A 155 7.87 10.93 -22.25
CA ARG A 155 8.58 9.87 -22.99
C ARG A 155 9.44 9.01 -22.07
N LEU A 156 10.10 9.62 -21.10
CA LEU A 156 10.90 8.89 -20.11
C LEU A 156 10.03 7.99 -19.23
N LEU A 157 8.95 8.54 -18.65
CA LEU A 157 8.06 7.76 -17.78
C LEU A 157 7.39 6.60 -18.51
N ILE A 158 6.98 6.80 -19.78
CA ILE A 158 6.43 5.74 -20.62
C ILE A 158 7.48 4.65 -20.85
N SER A 159 8.73 5.02 -21.19
CA SER A 159 9.81 4.05 -21.39
C SER A 159 10.09 3.22 -20.14
N MET A 160 9.84 3.76 -18.95
CA MET A 160 10.06 3.05 -17.69
C MET A 160 8.95 2.06 -17.36
N CYS A 161 7.76 2.21 -17.95
CA CYS A 161 6.63 1.30 -17.73
C CYS A 161 6.72 0.01 -18.57
N GLN A 162 7.74 -0.14 -19.42
CA GLN A 162 7.90 -1.22 -20.41
C GLN A 162 8.81 -2.36 -19.92
#